data_AF-A0A7J4DEI1-F1
#
_entry.id   AF-A0A7J4DEI1-F1
#
_cell.length_a   1.000
_cell.length_b   1.000
_cell.length_c   1.000
_cell.angle_alpha   90.00
_cell.angle_beta   90.00
_cell.angle_gamma   90.00
#
_symmetry.space_group_name_H-M   'P 1'
#
loop_
_entity.id
_entity.type
_entity.pdbx_description
1 polymer ?
#
loop_
_entity_poly.entity_id
_entity_poly.type
_entity_poly.pdbx_seq_one_letter_code
_entity_poly.pdbx_strand_id
1 'polypeptide(L)' 'MRLMRATIFAAVAVIPSILIALAAYLLLGGPSQSSEWETWMYGPCYGIPGLCIAAAFTLGLREDQEG' A
#
# COMPACT_ATOMS: atom_id res chain seq x y z
N MET A 1 -0.39 -19.91 -13.01
CA MET A 1 -1.23 -18.70 -13.22
C MET A 1 -1.45 -17.93 -11.92
N ARG A 2 -1.62 -18.62 -10.77
CA ARG A 2 -1.59 -18.07 -9.39
C ARG A 2 -0.65 -16.90 -9.13
N LEU A 3 0.65 -17.12 -9.30
CA LEU A 3 1.66 -16.09 -9.01
C LEU A 3 1.46 -14.86 -9.91
N MET A 4 1.20 -15.07 -11.20
CA MET A 4 1.00 -13.97 -12.14
C MET A 4 -0.21 -13.11 -11.78
N ARG A 5 -1.34 -13.73 -11.39
CA ARG A 5 -2.54 -13.01 -10.94
C ARG A 5 -2.30 -12.24 -9.64
N ALA A 6 -1.64 -12.85 -8.66
CA ALA A 6 -1.29 -12.20 -7.41
C ALA A 6 -0.35 -10.99 -7.62
N THR A 7 0.63 -11.10 -8.53
CA THR A 7 1.53 -9.97 -8.87
C THR A 7 0.78 -8.84 -9.58
N ILE A 8 -0.17 -9.16 -10.46
CA ILE A 8 -1.01 -8.14 -11.13
C ILE A 8 -1.89 -7.42 -10.12
N PHE A 9 -2.53 -8.13 -9.19
CA PHE A 9 -3.32 -7.53 -8.12
C PHE A 9 -2.46 -6.62 -7.23
N ALA A 10 -1.26 -7.07 -6.86
CA ALA A 10 -0.30 -6.26 -6.11
C ALA A 10 0.12 -5.01 -6.89
N ALA A 11 0.38 -5.13 -8.20
CA ALA A 11 0.78 -4.01 -9.06
C ALA A 11 -0.35 -2.97 -9.21
N VAL A 12 -1.59 -3.41 -9.41
CA VAL A 12 -2.75 -2.52 -9.49
C VAL A 12 -3.02 -1.85 -8.14
N ALA A 13 -2.77 -2.54 -7.02
CA ALA A 13 -2.93 -2.00 -5.68
C ALA A 13 -1.93 -0.90 -5.31
N VAL A 14 -0.83 -0.73 -6.06
CA VAL A 14 0.15 0.34 -5.82
C VAL A 14 -0.51 1.73 -5.88
N ILE A 15 -1.30 2.00 -6.92
CA ILE A 15 -1.95 3.31 -7.11
C ILE A 15 -2.89 3.67 -5.94
N PRO A 16 -3.89 2.85 -5.58
CA PRO A 16 -4.77 3.17 -4.45
C PRO A 16 -4.01 3.18 -3.11
N SER A 17 -2.96 2.36 -2.95
CA SER A 17 -2.17 2.34 -1.72
C SER A 17 -1.42 3.67 -1.48
N ILE A 18 -0.92 4.31 -2.53
CA ILE A 18 -0.26 5.62 -2.45
C ILE A 18 -1.26 6.71 -2.04
N LEU A 19 -2.50 6.66 -2.55
CA LEU A 19 -3.54 7.59 -2.15
C LEU A 19 -3.93 7.43 -0.68
N ILE A 20 -4.02 6.20 -0.19
CA ILE A 20 -4.31 5.91 1.22
C ILE A 20 -3.15 6.37 2.11
N ALA A 21 -1.90 6.15 1.69
CA ALA A 21 -0.71 6.62 2.39
C ALA A 21 -0.69 8.15 2.51
N LEU A 22 -1.01 8.86 1.42
CA LEU A 22 -1.13 10.31 1.43
C LEU A 22 -2.23 10.78 2.38
N ALA A 23 -3.40 10.14 2.34
CA ALA A 23 -4.50 10.45 3.25
C ALA A 23 -4.10 10.23 4.72
N ALA A 24 -3.43 9.13 5.02
CA ALA A 24 -2.94 8.84 6.37
C ALA A 24 -1.87 9.84 6.83
N TYR A 25 -0.97 10.25 5.94
CA TYR A 25 0.03 11.30 6.24
C TYR A 25 -0.64 12.62 6.61
N LEU A 26 -1.65 13.05 5.85
CA LEU A 26 -2.41 14.27 6.15
C LEU A 26 -3.22 14.14 7.44
N LEU A 27 -3.83 12.98 7.70
CA LEU A 27 -4.58 12.72 8.94
C LEU A 27 -3.71 12.70 10.19
N LEU A 28 -2.46 12.25 10.08
CA LEU A 28 -1.48 12.30 11.17
C LEU A 28 -0.92 13.72 11.43
N GLY A 29 -1.36 14.73 10.65
CA GLY A 29 -0.93 16.11 10.81
C GLY A 29 0.34 16.46 10.02
N GLY A 30 0.66 15.68 8.99
CA GLY A 30 1.80 15.96 8.13
C GLY A 30 1.70 17.30 7.42
N PRO A 31 2.74 18.15 7.45
CA PRO A 31 2.73 19.41 6.72
C PRO A 31 2.59 19.15 5.21
N SER A 32 1.79 19.96 4.52
CA SER A 32 1.68 19.91 3.05
C SER A 32 2.96 20.35 2.34
N GLN A 33 3.84 21.08 3.05
CA GLN A 33 5.09 21.66 2.56
C GLN A 33 6.21 21.39 3.58
N SER A 34 6.57 20.13 3.81
CA SER A 34 7.75 19.76 4.61
C SER A 34 8.86 19.19 3.72
N SER A 35 10.04 19.83 3.74
CA SER A 35 11.28 19.28 3.18
C SER A 35 12.00 18.33 4.15
N GLU A 36 11.65 18.40 5.44
CA GLU A 36 12.30 17.63 6.50
C GLU A 36 11.65 16.24 6.61
N TRP A 37 12.50 15.21 6.52
CA TRP A 37 12.09 13.82 6.66
C TRP A 37 12.17 13.40 8.13
N GLU A 38 11.04 13.01 8.69
CA GLU A 38 10.94 12.55 10.08
C GLU A 38 10.71 11.05 10.18
N THR A 39 11.19 10.40 11.24
CA THR A 39 11.07 8.94 11.43
C THR A 39 9.61 8.47 11.46
N TRP A 40 8.67 9.29 11.95
CA TRP A 40 7.25 8.94 11.98
C TRP A 40 6.61 8.87 10.59
N MET A 41 7.22 9.48 9.56
CA MET A 41 6.75 9.40 8.18
C MET A 41 6.92 7.98 7.60
N TYR A 42 7.77 7.13 8.16
CA TYR A 42 7.91 5.74 7.72
C TYR A 42 6.60 4.95 7.79
N GLY A 43 5.74 5.25 8.78
CA GLY A 43 4.44 4.60 8.95
C GLY A 43 3.52 4.80 7.75
N PRO A 44 3.09 6.04 7.46
CA PRO A 44 2.21 6.31 6.33
C PRO A 44 2.92 6.08 4.98
N CYS A 45 4.21 6.38 4.83
CA CYS A 45 4.88 6.34 3.52
C CYS A 45 5.33 4.95 3.08
N TYR A 46 5.57 4.02 4.00
CA TYR A 46 6.02 2.65 3.68
C TYR A 46 5.20 1.57 4.36
N GLY A 47 4.81 1.79 5.61
CA GLY A 47 3.99 0.84 6.36
C GLY A 47 2.64 0.61 5.70
N ILE A 48 1.89 1.68 5.43
CA ILE A 48 0.56 1.58 4.83
C ILE A 48 0.59 1.02 3.39
N PRO A 49 1.44 1.55 2.47
CA PRO A 49 1.57 0.97 1.13
C PRO A 49 1.99 -0.49 1.16
N GLY A 50 2.99 -0.83 1.98
CA GLY A 50 3.48 -2.19 2.11
C GLY A 50 2.41 -3.15 2.60
N LEU A 51 1.61 -2.76 3.60
CA LEU A 51 0.50 -3.56 4.11
C LEU A 51 -0.62 -3.72 3.07
N CYS A 52 -0.99 -2.67 2.35
CA CYS A 52 -1.98 -2.74 1.28
C CYS A 52 -1.53 -3.68 0.15
N ILE A 53 -0.28 -3.58 -0.28
CA ILE A 53 0.28 -4.44 -1.32
C ILE A 53 0.36 -5.89 -0.85
N ALA A 54 0.83 -6.13 0.39
CA ALA A 54 0.87 -7.47 0.98
C ALA A 54 -0.53 -8.08 1.10
N ALA A 55 -1.53 -7.30 1.52
CA ALA A 55 -2.92 -7.74 1.59
C ALA A 55 -3.48 -8.10 0.20
N ALA A 56 -3.28 -7.22 -0.79
CA ALA A 56 -3.70 -7.47 -2.17
C ALA A 56 -3.03 -8.70 -2.78
N PHE A 57 -1.75 -8.91 -2.51
CA PHE A 57 -1.01 -10.09 -2.93
C PHE A 57 -1.56 -11.36 -2.26
N THR A 58 -1.83 -11.32 -0.96
CA THR A 58 -2.35 -12.46 -0.20
C THR A 58 -3.77 -12.82 -0.66
N LEU A 59 -4.61 -11.83 -0.95
CA LEU A 59 -5.94 -12.02 -1.54
C LEU A 59 -5.85 -12.63 -2.94
N GLY A 60 -4.97 -12.12 -3.80
CA GLY A 60 -4.75 -12.68 -5.14
C GLY A 60 -4.24 -14.12 -5.11
N LEU A 61 -3.54 -14.54 -4.04
CA LEU A 61 -3.15 -15.94 -3.83
C LEU A 61 -4.29 -16.84 -3.32
N ARG A 62 -5.30 -16.26 -2.64
CA ARG A 62 -6.46 -16.94 -2.03
C ARG A 62 -7.60 -17.13 -3.03
N GLU A 63 -7.92 -16.11 -3.84
CA GLU A 63 -9.00 -16.17 -4.84
C GLU A 63 -8.73 -17.19 -5.97
N ASP A 64 -7.49 -17.67 -6.12
CA ASP A 64 -7.16 -18.75 -7.05
C ASP A 64 -7.40 -20.14 -6.45
N GLN A 65 -7.74 -20.23 -5.17
CA GLN A 65 -8.05 -21.49 -4.47
C GLN A 65 -9.55 -21.83 -4.50
N GLU A 66 -10.40 -20.88 -4.90
CA GLU A 66 -11.85 -21.03 -5.02
C GLU A 66 -12.31 -21.31 -6.46
N GLY A 67 -11.37 -21.54 -7.39
CA GLY A 67 -11.62 -21.83 -8.81
C GLY A 67 -11.32 -23.25 -9.22
#